data_AF-A0A136M082-F1
#
_entry.id   AF-A0A136M082-F1
#
_cell.length_a   1.000
_cell.length_b   1.000
_cell.length_c   1.000
_cell.angle_alpha   90.00
_cell.angle_beta   90.00
_cell.angle_gamma   90.00
#
_symmetry.space_group_name_H-M   'P 1'
#
loop_
_entity.id
_entity.type
_entity.pdbx_description
1 polymer ?
#
loop_
_entity_poly.entity_id
_entity_poly.type
_entity_poly.pdbx_seq_one_letter_code
_entity_poly.pdbx_strand_id
1 'polypeptide(L)'
;MPSSLRYMLLLLFLIVLIAGCSAVITSVVLLPSQRTFWQVCQPDEVGFYDAEYCISVVEERTFYQELTGGSTFYLAIAPYEGDPVYSHRKQYSFNHGSADVYQHIQMSSVTWEEEGITFTEASGHRLFFPFEMFSGGR
;
A
#
# COMPACT_ATOMS: atom_id res chain seq x y z
N MET A 1 -9.10 54.90 9.09
CA MET A 1 -8.17 53.75 9.19
C MET A 1 -6.92 54.13 8.41
N PRO A 2 -5.73 54.18 9.04
CA PRO A 2 -4.51 54.64 8.36
C PRO A 2 -4.16 53.70 7.21
N SER A 3 -3.64 54.25 6.10
CA SER A 3 -3.28 53.50 4.90
C SER A 3 -2.32 52.35 5.23
N SER A 4 -1.36 52.58 6.13
CA SER A 4 -0.43 51.56 6.64
C SER A 4 -1.11 50.35 7.29
N LEU A 5 -2.17 50.55 8.08
CA LEU A 5 -2.92 49.47 8.72
C LEU A 5 -3.69 48.62 7.70
N ARG A 6 -4.22 49.24 6.65
CA ARG A 6 -4.90 48.53 5.55
C ARG A 6 -3.94 47.62 4.80
N TYR A 7 -2.74 48.12 4.47
CA TYR A 7 -1.72 47.30 3.81
C TYR A 7 -1.23 46.15 4.70
N MET A 8 -1.07 46.39 6.00
CA MET A 8 -0.68 45.35 6.96
C MET A 8 -1.73 44.23 7.04
N LEU A 9 -3.02 44.57 7.11
CA LEU A 9 -4.10 43.59 7.14
C LEU A 9 -4.22 42.78 5.85
N LEU A 10 -4.05 43.43 4.69
CA LEU A 10 -4.03 42.74 3.38
C LEU A 10 -2.85 41.77 3.29
N LEU A 11 -1.68 42.17 3.77
CA LEU A 11 -0.48 41.33 3.76
C LEU A 11 -0.64 40.12 4.68
N LEU A 12 -1.19 40.32 5.90
CA LEU A 12 -1.52 39.22 6.82
C LEU A 12 -2.54 38.25 6.21
N PHE A 13 -3.59 38.77 5.59
CA PHE A 13 -4.60 37.94 4.91
C PHE A 13 -3.96 37.11 3.79
N LEU A 14 -3.08 37.71 2.98
CA LEU A 14 -2.40 37.03 1.89
C LEU A 14 -1.44 35.94 2.40
N ILE A 15 -0.72 36.18 3.49
CA ILE A 15 0.11 35.16 4.14
C ILE A 15 -0.74 33.97 4.60
N VAL A 16 -1.86 34.22 5.29
CA VAL A 16 -2.75 33.15 5.78
C VAL A 16 -3.33 32.37 4.61
N LEU A 17 -3.73 33.04 3.53
CA LEU A 17 -4.26 32.39 2.33
C LEU A 17 -3.21 31.51 1.67
N ILE A 18 -1.97 32.00 1.50
CA ILE A 18 -0.87 31.21 0.94
C ILE A 18 -0.54 30.01 1.83
N ALA A 19 -0.48 30.19 3.15
CA ALA A 19 -0.23 29.11 4.10
C ALA A 19 -1.34 28.04 4.03
N GLY A 20 -2.60 28.46 3.93
CA GLY A 20 -3.74 27.57 3.76
C GLY A 20 -3.67 26.78 2.45
N CYS A 21 -3.41 27.46 1.33
CA CYS A 21 -3.22 26.80 0.03
C CYS A 21 -2.04 25.82 0.04
N SER A 22 -0.92 26.21 0.66
CA SER A 22 0.27 25.37 0.79
C SER A 22 -0.05 24.10 1.57
N ALA A 23 -0.75 24.20 2.71
CA ALA A 23 -1.15 23.06 3.50
C ALA A 23 -2.03 22.08 2.70
N VAL A 24 -3.04 22.59 1.98
CA VAL A 24 -3.92 21.76 1.15
C VAL A 24 -3.14 21.03 0.05
N ILE A 25 -2.25 21.75 -0.65
CA ILE A 25 -1.41 21.15 -1.70
C ILE A 25 -0.51 20.07 -1.10
N THR A 26 0.15 20.34 0.04
CA THR A 26 0.99 19.36 0.71
C THR A 26 0.19 18.12 1.12
N SER A 27 -1.02 18.27 1.65
CA SER A 27 -1.88 17.13 1.98
C SER A 27 -2.24 16.30 0.76
N VAL A 28 -2.59 16.92 -0.38
CA VAL A 28 -2.89 16.22 -1.63
C VAL A 28 -1.65 15.50 -2.18
N VAL A 29 -0.49 16.15 -2.14
CA VAL A 29 0.77 15.58 -2.65
C VAL A 29 1.22 14.37 -1.84
N LEU A 30 0.96 14.37 -0.53
CA LEU A 30 1.34 13.31 0.40
C LEU A 30 0.27 12.24 0.62
N LEU A 31 -0.94 12.42 0.09
CA LEU A 31 -2.01 11.43 0.17
C LEU A 31 -1.57 10.16 -0.59
N PRO A 32 -1.44 9.01 0.10
CA PRO A 32 -1.10 7.77 -0.56
C PRO A 32 -2.30 7.26 -1.36
N SER A 33 -2.03 6.82 -2.57
CA SER A 33 -2.92 5.98 -3.37
C SER A 33 -2.46 4.53 -3.25
N GLN A 34 -3.41 3.60 -3.21
CA GLN A 34 -3.12 2.17 -3.17
C GLN A 34 -3.78 1.48 -4.36
N ARG A 35 -3.03 0.59 -4.99
CA ARG A 35 -3.49 -0.22 -6.11
C ARG A 35 -3.09 -1.67 -5.89
N THR A 36 -4.07 -2.56 -5.92
CA THR A 36 -3.81 -4.00 -5.94
C THR A 36 -3.43 -4.43 -7.35
N PHE A 37 -2.25 -5.02 -7.50
CA PHE A 37 -1.77 -5.55 -8.79
C PHE A 37 -2.11 -7.00 -9.01
N TRP A 38 -2.13 -7.75 -7.92
CA TRP A 38 -2.25 -9.19 -7.92
C TRP A 38 -2.83 -9.62 -6.60
N GLN A 39 -3.70 -10.62 -6.64
CA GLN A 39 -4.31 -11.19 -5.46
C GLN A 39 -4.60 -12.66 -5.72
N VAL A 40 -4.35 -13.49 -4.72
CA VAL A 40 -4.76 -14.88 -4.68
C VAL A 40 -5.42 -15.14 -3.34
N CYS A 41 -6.59 -15.75 -3.40
CA CYS A 41 -7.33 -16.15 -2.22
C CYS A 41 -7.08 -17.63 -1.90
N GLN A 42 -7.31 -17.96 -0.64
CA GLN A 42 -7.26 -19.30 -0.10
C GLN A 42 -8.18 -20.25 -0.89
N PRO A 43 -7.69 -21.44 -1.29
CA PRO A 43 -8.53 -22.48 -1.90
C PRO A 43 -9.55 -23.01 -0.90
N ASP A 44 -10.71 -23.47 -1.40
CA ASP A 44 -11.80 -24.01 -0.58
C ASP A 44 -11.37 -25.19 0.32
N GLU A 45 -10.32 -25.92 -0.06
CA GLU A 45 -9.83 -27.09 0.67
C GLU A 45 -8.97 -26.75 1.89
N VAL A 46 -8.37 -25.55 1.92
CA VAL A 46 -7.56 -25.08 3.05
C VAL A 46 -8.44 -24.11 3.81
N GLY A 47 -8.71 -24.37 5.09
CA GLY A 47 -9.64 -23.59 5.90
C GLY A 47 -8.99 -23.07 7.17
N PHE A 48 -8.59 -21.80 7.20
CA PHE A 48 -8.18 -21.16 8.46
C PHE A 48 -9.40 -20.77 9.30
N TYR A 49 -9.77 -21.62 10.27
CA TYR A 49 -10.60 -21.33 11.45
C TYR A 49 -11.70 -20.26 11.27
N ASP A 50 -12.49 -20.31 10.19
CA ASP A 50 -13.66 -19.46 9.90
C ASP A 50 -13.46 -18.17 9.08
N ALA A 51 -12.29 -17.95 8.46
CA ALA A 51 -12.10 -16.85 7.49
C ALA A 51 -11.37 -17.28 6.21
N GLU A 52 -11.80 -16.71 5.10
CA GLU A 52 -11.12 -16.82 3.80
C GLU A 52 -10.07 -15.73 3.69
N TYR A 53 -8.79 -16.09 3.65
CA TYR A 53 -7.74 -15.10 3.51
C TYR A 53 -7.36 -14.91 2.05
N CYS A 54 -7.03 -13.67 1.70
CA CYS A 54 -6.41 -13.33 0.43
C CYS A 54 -5.07 -12.67 0.68
N ILE A 55 -4.07 -13.06 -0.11
CA ILE A 55 -2.77 -12.40 -0.17
C ILE A 55 -2.70 -11.57 -1.45
N SER A 56 -2.30 -10.32 -1.31
CA SER A 56 -2.28 -9.34 -2.37
C SER A 56 -0.93 -8.66 -2.46
N VAL A 57 -0.47 -8.37 -3.68
CA VAL A 57 0.61 -7.41 -3.89
C VAL A 57 0.00 -6.05 -4.16
N VAL A 58 0.24 -5.12 -3.24
CA VAL A 58 -0.30 -3.77 -3.26
C VAL A 58 0.84 -2.80 -3.54
N GLU A 59 0.66 -1.96 -4.57
CA GLU A 59 1.49 -0.78 -4.77
C GLU A 59 0.89 0.38 -4.01
N GLU A 60 1.73 1.04 -3.24
CA GLU A 60 1.44 2.31 -2.61
C GLU A 60 2.29 3.39 -3.27
N ARG A 61 1.63 4.48 -3.63
CA ARG A 61 2.26 5.61 -4.28
C ARG A 61 1.62 6.92 -3.83
N THR A 62 2.43 7.88 -3.43
CA THR A 62 2.00 9.27 -3.28
C THR A 62 2.01 9.99 -4.63
N PHE A 63 1.26 11.09 -4.77
CA PHE A 63 1.30 11.88 -6.01
C PHE A 63 2.71 12.37 -6.35
N TYR A 64 3.53 12.70 -5.34
CA TYR A 64 4.95 13.02 -5.56
C TYR A 64 5.74 11.85 -6.18
N GLN A 65 5.51 10.64 -5.69
CA GLN A 65 6.14 9.43 -6.21
C GLN A 65 5.67 9.11 -7.63
N GLU A 66 4.42 9.40 -7.97
CA GLU A 66 3.90 9.27 -9.34
C GLU A 66 4.65 10.16 -10.33
N LEU A 67 4.95 11.39 -9.95
CA LEU A 67 5.72 12.32 -10.78
C LEU A 67 7.20 11.94 -10.90
N THR A 68 7.77 11.27 -9.89
CA THR A 68 9.19 10.93 -9.83
C THR A 68 9.51 9.49 -10.24
N GLY A 69 8.48 8.68 -10.52
CA GLY A 69 8.63 7.27 -10.90
C GLY A 69 8.96 6.33 -9.74
N GLY A 70 8.67 6.73 -8.50
CA GLY A 70 8.83 5.88 -7.33
C GLY A 70 7.56 5.09 -7.01
N SER A 71 7.71 3.89 -6.46
CA SER A 71 6.61 3.15 -5.82
C SER A 71 7.13 2.30 -4.67
N THR A 72 6.26 2.02 -3.70
CA THR A 72 6.53 1.06 -2.64
C THR A 72 5.55 -0.10 -2.78
N PHE A 73 6.05 -1.33 -2.70
CA PHE A 73 5.21 -2.51 -2.79
C PHE A 73 5.07 -3.16 -1.42
N TYR A 74 3.92 -3.78 -1.19
CA TYR A 74 3.62 -4.52 0.03
C TYR A 74 2.97 -5.85 -0.34
N LEU A 75 3.31 -6.88 0.42
CA LEU A 75 2.47 -8.07 0.54
C LEU A 75 1.46 -7.79 1.66
N ALA A 76 0.18 -7.88 1.34
CA ALA A 76 -0.93 -7.63 2.23
C ALA A 76 -1.75 -8.90 2.38
N ILE A 77 -2.03 -9.32 3.62
CA ILE A 77 -2.92 -10.46 3.91
C ILE A 77 -4.18 -9.91 4.59
N ALA A 78 -5.34 -10.18 3.98
CA ALA A 78 -6.63 -9.68 4.44
C ALA A 78 -7.68 -10.81 4.48
N PRO A 79 -8.64 -10.78 5.41
CA PRO A 79 -9.69 -11.80 5.54
C PRO A 79 -10.82 -11.70 4.50
N TYR A 80 -10.71 -10.83 3.48
CA TYR A 80 -11.71 -10.68 2.40
C TYR A 80 -11.05 -10.16 1.12
N GLU A 81 -11.66 -10.45 -0.02
CA GLU A 81 -11.24 -9.89 -1.32
C GLU A 81 -11.47 -8.37 -1.39
N GLY A 82 -10.49 -7.65 -1.93
CA GLY A 82 -10.68 -6.26 -2.37
C GLY A 82 -10.41 -5.16 -1.33
N ASP A 83 -10.18 -5.48 -0.05
CA ASP A 83 -9.84 -4.48 0.96
C ASP A 83 -8.43 -4.70 1.58
N PRO A 84 -7.39 -4.07 1.01
CA PRO A 84 -6.07 -4.10 1.62
C PRO A 84 -5.96 -3.17 2.85
N VAL A 85 -6.94 -2.31 3.16
CA VAL A 85 -6.84 -1.29 4.23
C VAL A 85 -6.74 -1.94 5.61
N TYR A 86 -7.51 -3.00 5.85
CA TYR A 86 -7.46 -3.78 7.10
C TYR A 86 -6.68 -5.08 6.89
N SER A 87 -5.39 -4.96 6.57
CA SER A 87 -4.51 -6.09 6.28
C SER A 87 -3.24 -6.09 7.11
N HIS A 88 -2.69 -7.29 7.28
CA HIS A 88 -1.34 -7.46 7.77
C HIS A 88 -0.37 -7.25 6.60
N ARG A 89 0.45 -6.20 6.69
CA ARG A 89 1.32 -5.76 5.60
C ARG A 89 2.78 -5.97 5.93
N LYS A 90 3.53 -6.44 4.94
CA LYS A 90 4.98 -6.46 4.96
C LYS A 90 5.50 -5.74 3.73
N GLN A 91 6.41 -4.77 3.93
CA GLN A 91 7.07 -4.12 2.82
C GLN A 91 7.76 -5.18 1.97
N TYR A 92 7.48 -5.13 0.67
CA TYR A 92 7.95 -6.09 -0.30
C TYR A 92 8.85 -5.37 -1.29
N SER A 93 10.03 -5.95 -1.51
CA SER A 93 11.01 -5.45 -2.47
C SER A 93 11.53 -6.64 -3.24
N PHE A 94 11.57 -6.51 -4.54
CA PHE A 94 11.92 -7.59 -5.45
C PHE A 94 12.89 -7.08 -6.51
N ASN A 95 13.67 -8.01 -7.06
CA ASN A 95 14.54 -7.73 -8.20
C ASN A 95 13.93 -8.39 -9.43
N HIS A 96 13.21 -7.60 -10.22
CA HIS A 96 12.54 -8.06 -11.44
C HIS A 96 13.48 -8.06 -12.67
N GLY A 97 14.76 -7.70 -12.51
CA GLY A 97 15.72 -7.62 -13.61
C GLY A 97 15.22 -6.72 -14.75
N SER A 98 15.08 -7.28 -15.95
CA SER A 98 14.50 -6.58 -17.12
C SER A 98 13.01 -6.86 -17.35
N ALA A 99 12.40 -7.73 -16.54
CA ALA A 99 10.98 -8.05 -16.66
C ALA A 99 10.12 -6.89 -16.12
N ASP A 100 8.93 -6.74 -16.69
CA ASP A 100 7.92 -5.86 -16.12
C ASP A 100 7.47 -6.40 -14.75
N VAL A 101 7.26 -5.49 -13.79
CA VAL A 101 6.86 -5.81 -12.41
C VAL A 101 5.62 -6.71 -12.38
N TYR A 102 4.63 -6.42 -13.23
CA TYR A 102 3.39 -7.18 -13.28
C TYR A 102 3.64 -8.61 -13.74
N GLN A 103 4.44 -8.77 -14.79
CA GLN A 103 4.79 -10.10 -15.30
C GLN A 103 5.57 -10.91 -14.25
N HIS A 104 6.50 -10.27 -13.53
CA HIS A 104 7.27 -10.91 -12.46
C HIS A 104 6.37 -11.41 -11.33
N ILE A 105 5.41 -10.59 -10.89
CA ILE A 105 4.45 -10.96 -9.84
C ILE A 105 3.52 -12.09 -10.33
N GLN A 106 3.06 -12.06 -11.58
CA GLN A 106 2.19 -13.12 -12.12
C GLN A 106 2.85 -14.50 -12.20
N MET A 107 4.18 -14.56 -12.28
CA MET A 107 4.94 -15.81 -12.24
C MET A 107 5.21 -16.31 -10.81
N SER A 108 4.86 -15.51 -9.80
CA SER A 108 4.97 -15.90 -8.40
C SER A 108 3.81 -16.81 -8.00
N SER A 109 4.01 -17.61 -6.96
CA SER A 109 3.02 -18.57 -6.48
C SER A 109 2.81 -18.45 -4.98
N VAL A 110 1.68 -18.95 -4.52
CA VAL A 110 1.36 -19.02 -3.09
C VAL A 110 0.99 -20.44 -2.74
N THR A 111 1.58 -20.92 -1.65
CA THR A 111 1.21 -22.18 -1.02
C THR A 111 0.51 -21.85 0.29
N TRP A 112 -0.63 -22.49 0.49
CA TRP A 112 -1.46 -22.38 1.68
C TRP A 112 -1.28 -23.65 2.52
N GLU A 113 -0.89 -23.49 3.78
CA GLU A 113 -0.62 -24.58 4.73
C GLU A 113 -1.31 -24.24 6.06
N GLU A 114 -1.57 -25.23 6.93
CA GLU A 114 -2.24 -24.97 8.21
C GLU A 114 -1.44 -24.02 9.10
N GLU A 115 -0.12 -24.04 8.98
CA GLU A 115 0.81 -23.19 9.74
C GLU A 115 0.87 -21.75 9.21
N GLY A 116 0.41 -21.50 7.97
CA GLY A 116 0.43 -20.17 7.38
C GLY A 116 0.52 -20.15 5.86
N ILE A 117 1.06 -19.05 5.33
CA ILE A 117 1.08 -18.75 3.90
C ILE A 117 2.53 -18.60 3.44
N THR A 118 2.92 -19.34 2.40
CA THR A 118 4.21 -19.13 1.74
C THR A 118 4.01 -18.45 0.40
N PHE A 119 4.49 -17.22 0.26
CA PHE A 119 4.66 -16.56 -1.02
C PHE A 119 6.02 -16.93 -1.62
N THR A 120 6.02 -17.46 -2.84
CA THR A 120 7.23 -17.80 -3.60
C THR A 120 7.32 -16.88 -4.82
N GLU A 121 8.29 -15.98 -4.79
CA GLU A 121 8.60 -15.09 -5.89
C GLU A 121 9.08 -15.88 -7.12
N ALA A 122 8.86 -15.35 -8.32
CA ALA A 122 9.36 -15.93 -9.57
C ALA A 122 10.89 -16.18 -9.58
N SER A 123 11.66 -15.40 -8.83
CA SER A 123 13.11 -15.60 -8.66
C SER A 123 13.47 -16.77 -7.73
N GLY A 124 12.47 -17.39 -7.08
CA GLY A 124 12.64 -18.46 -6.08
C GLY A 124 12.78 -17.99 -4.63
N HIS A 125 12.72 -16.68 -4.36
CA HIS A 125 12.71 -16.20 -2.97
C HIS A 125 11.39 -16.57 -2.30
N ARG A 126 11.46 -17.01 -1.06
CA ARG A 126 10.29 -17.47 -0.30
C ARG A 126 10.09 -16.59 0.92
N LEU A 127 8.86 -16.15 1.12
CA LEU A 127 8.40 -15.40 2.29
C LEU A 127 7.30 -16.20 2.95
N PHE A 128 7.59 -16.71 4.14
CA PHE A 128 6.61 -17.39 4.97
C PHE A 128 5.97 -16.39 5.94
N PHE A 129 4.64 -16.44 6.00
CA PHE A 129 3.79 -15.68 6.91
C PHE A 129 3.12 -16.70 7.83
N PRO A 130 3.54 -16.81 9.10
CA PRO A 130 2.88 -17.69 10.07
C PRO A 130 1.44 -17.25 10.28
N PHE A 131 0.52 -18.20 10.49
CA PHE A 131 -0.90 -17.91 10.72
C PHE A 131 -1.13 -16.88 11.85
N GLU A 132 -0.41 -17.03 12.96
CA GLU A 132 -0.47 -16.12 14.12
C GLU A 132 -0.15 -14.65 13.78
N MET A 133 0.61 -14.40 12.70
CA MET A 133 0.97 -13.05 12.28
C MET A 133 -0.22 -12.29 11.69
N PHE A 134 -1.19 -12.99 11.09
CA PHE A 134 -2.29 -12.38 10.34
C PHE A 134 -3.69 -12.77 10.79
N SER A 135 -3.81 -13.73 11.72
CA SER A 135 -5.09 -14.06 12.37
C SER A 135 -5.51 -13.04 13.44
N GLY A 136 -4.63 -12.08 13.77
CA GLY A 136 -4.92 -11.01 14.73
C GLY A 136 -5.02 -11.48 16.18
N GLY A 137 -4.45 -12.64 16.53
CA GLY A 137 -4.52 -13.21 17.88
C GLY A 137 -5.92 -13.71 18.27
N ARG A 138 -6.76 -14.02 17.28
CA ARG A 138 -8.02 -14.74 17.45
C ARG A 138 -7.78 -16.22 17.68
#